data_AF-A0A4U8S0Z3-F1
#
_entry.id   AF-A0A4U8S0Z3-F1
#
_cell.length_a   1.000
_cell.length_b   1.000
_cell.length_c   1.000
_cell.angle_alpha   90.00
_cell.angle_beta   90.00
_cell.angle_gamma   90.00
#
_symmetry.space_group_name_H-M   'P 1'
#
loop_
_entity.id
_entity.type
_entity.pdbx_description
1 polymer ?
#
loop_
_entity_poly.entity_id
_entity_poly.type
_entity_poly.pdbx_seq_one_letter_code
_entity_poly.pdbx_strand_id
1 'polypeptide(L)'
;MKKFLHILLLSSVALLFNGCISGWGWLVPYNLQPSYHQFKKMCKLNNYPKSEEKYNRILAYFDKSLDGSIGKNGYAKIGYSNRIDLGVYIYYKNPNNKTLTFKNIDKMYFRPIWKNYAPNIYGNEGNMDFRLKFDGEIDCRSLVGELDG
;
A
#
# COMPACT_ATOMS: atom_id res chain seq x y z
N MET A 1 39.68 -26.51 7.00
CA MET A 1 39.37 -25.27 6.25
C MET A 1 38.10 -25.36 5.39
N LYS A 2 37.84 -26.44 4.63
CA LYS A 2 36.63 -26.56 3.78
C LYS A 2 35.27 -26.44 4.52
N LYS A 3 35.14 -27.02 5.72
CA LYS A 3 33.90 -26.95 6.53
C LYS A 3 33.55 -25.52 6.98
N PHE A 4 34.55 -24.71 7.30
CA PHE A 4 34.36 -23.32 7.73
C PHE A 4 33.92 -22.43 6.56
N LEU A 5 34.47 -22.67 5.37
CA LEU A 5 34.08 -21.97 4.13
C LEU A 5 32.61 -22.24 3.75
N HIS A 6 32.15 -23.50 3.90
CA HIS A 6 30.75 -23.85 3.67
C HIS A 6 29.80 -23.19 4.68
N ILE A 7 30.18 -23.09 5.95
CA ILE A 7 29.38 -22.40 6.98
C ILE A 7 29.30 -20.90 6.69
N LEU A 8 30.41 -20.27 6.28
CA LEU A 8 30.44 -18.86 5.86
C LEU A 8 29.54 -18.61 4.64
N LEU A 9 29.62 -19.45 3.61
CA LEU A 9 28.75 -19.39 2.42
C LEU A 9 27.26 -19.55 2.80
N LEU A 10 26.92 -20.56 3.62
CA LEU A 10 25.55 -20.77 4.10
C LEU A 10 25.05 -19.59 4.94
N SER A 11 25.90 -18.97 5.76
CA SER A 11 25.53 -17.78 6.54
C SER A 11 25.31 -16.55 5.65
N SER A 12 26.13 -16.35 4.61
CA SER A 12 25.94 -15.25 3.65
C SER A 12 24.66 -15.42 2.83
N VAL A 13 24.34 -16.64 2.41
CA VAL A 13 23.09 -16.96 1.72
C VAL A 13 21.91 -16.77 2.69
N ALA A 14 22.00 -17.25 3.92
CA ALA A 14 20.96 -17.02 4.93
C ALA A 14 20.79 -15.54 5.27
N LEU A 15 21.83 -14.71 5.28
CA LEU A 15 21.71 -13.26 5.47
C LEU A 15 21.06 -12.57 4.26
N LEU A 16 21.40 -12.98 3.04
CA LEU A 16 20.77 -12.47 1.81
C LEU A 16 19.29 -12.86 1.68
N PHE A 17 18.88 -13.99 2.26
CA PHE A 17 17.50 -14.50 2.18
C PHE A 17 16.66 -14.29 3.46
N ASN A 18 17.27 -14.13 4.65
CA ASN A 18 16.56 -13.94 5.93
C ASN A 18 16.90 -12.63 6.67
N GLY A 19 17.87 -11.84 6.22
CA GLY A 19 18.50 -10.85 7.08
C GLY A 19 18.68 -9.48 6.45
N CYS A 20 17.58 -8.73 6.31
CA CYS A 20 17.57 -7.31 6.68
C CYS A 20 16.13 -6.85 6.94
N ILE A 21 15.68 -7.09 8.19
CA ILE A 21 14.79 -6.21 8.97
C ILE A 21 13.41 -5.92 8.30
N SER A 22 12.35 -6.62 8.72
CA SER A 22 10.90 -6.39 8.38
C SER A 22 10.25 -7.26 7.28
N GLY A 23 10.38 -8.59 7.39
CA GLY A 23 9.66 -9.55 6.55
C GLY A 23 10.27 -9.68 5.14
N TRP A 24 9.82 -10.68 4.38
CA TRP A 24 10.19 -11.00 2.99
C TRP A 24 10.92 -9.88 2.24
N GLY A 25 12.24 -9.98 2.06
CA GLY A 25 13.05 -8.91 1.48
C GLY A 25 12.64 -8.53 0.04
N TRP A 26 13.10 -7.38 -0.43
CA TRP A 26 12.82 -6.85 -1.79
C TRP A 26 13.21 -7.81 -2.93
N LEU A 27 14.17 -8.72 -2.69
CA LEU A 27 14.61 -9.74 -3.63
C LEU A 27 13.58 -10.88 -3.81
N VAL A 28 12.62 -11.02 -2.91
CA VAL A 28 11.58 -12.05 -3.00
C VAL A 28 10.51 -11.59 -4.01
N PRO A 29 10.20 -12.39 -5.04
CA PRO A 29 9.13 -12.06 -5.97
C PRO A 29 7.82 -11.71 -5.25
N TYR A 30 7.16 -10.63 -5.67
CA TYR A 30 5.98 -10.11 -4.97
C TYR A 30 4.88 -11.17 -4.80
N ASN A 31 4.68 -12.04 -5.80
CA ASN A 31 3.69 -13.12 -5.78
C ASN A 31 3.93 -14.17 -4.69
N LEU A 32 5.10 -14.22 -4.04
CA LEU A 32 5.36 -15.12 -2.91
C LEU A 32 5.13 -14.43 -1.56
N GLN A 33 4.94 -13.11 -1.55
CA GLN A 33 4.79 -12.33 -0.34
C GLN A 33 3.31 -12.25 0.08
N PRO A 34 2.90 -12.75 1.26
CA PRO A 34 1.49 -12.75 1.69
C PRO A 34 0.86 -11.35 1.74
N SER A 35 1.64 -10.35 2.17
CA SER A 35 1.20 -8.94 2.21
C SER A 35 0.84 -8.40 0.83
N TYR A 36 1.51 -8.86 -0.23
CA TYR A 36 1.21 -8.44 -1.59
C TYR A 36 -0.14 -8.99 -2.07
N HIS A 37 -0.46 -10.25 -1.74
CA HIS A 37 -1.78 -10.83 -2.04
C HIS A 37 -2.90 -10.12 -1.29
N GLN A 38 -2.67 -9.74 -0.04
CA GLN A 38 -3.62 -8.96 0.74
C GLN A 38 -3.86 -7.59 0.12
N PHE A 39 -2.78 -6.89 -0.24
CA PHE A 39 -2.84 -5.64 -0.99
C PHE A 39 -3.63 -5.80 -2.31
N LYS A 40 -3.34 -6.82 -3.11
CA LYS A 40 -4.09 -7.10 -4.36
C LYS A 40 -5.58 -7.31 -4.11
N LYS A 41 -5.96 -8.03 -3.05
CA LYS A 41 -7.38 -8.22 -2.68
C LYS A 41 -8.04 -6.88 -2.31
N MET A 42 -7.34 -6.01 -1.60
CA MET A 42 -7.83 -4.66 -1.27
C MET A 42 -8.01 -3.81 -2.53
N CYS A 43 -7.06 -3.82 -3.48
CA CYS A 43 -7.18 -3.07 -4.73
C CYS A 43 -8.43 -3.46 -5.55
N LYS A 44 -8.84 -4.74 -5.50
CA LYS A 44 -10.04 -5.22 -6.21
C LYS A 44 -11.33 -4.55 -5.73
N LEU A 45 -11.37 -4.00 -4.51
CA LEU A 45 -12.54 -3.28 -4.00
C LEU A 45 -12.86 -2.02 -4.82
N ASN A 46 -11.86 -1.39 -5.42
CA ASN A 46 -12.09 -0.22 -6.27
C ASN A 46 -12.88 -0.56 -7.53
N ASN A 47 -12.71 -1.77 -8.06
CA ASN A 47 -13.36 -2.23 -9.30
C ASN A 47 -14.83 -2.62 -9.10
N TYR A 48 -15.32 -2.64 -7.85
CA TYR A 48 -16.73 -2.92 -7.59
C TYR A 48 -17.60 -1.72 -7.99
N PRO A 49 -18.84 -1.98 -8.46
CA PRO A 49 -19.76 -0.90 -8.78
C PRO A 49 -20.06 -0.08 -7.53
N LYS A 50 -20.45 1.18 -7.74
CA LYS A 50 -20.84 2.09 -6.66
C LYS A 50 -22.06 1.53 -5.91
N SER A 51 -21.85 1.09 -4.67
CA SER A 51 -22.89 0.57 -3.79
C SER A 51 -22.58 0.91 -2.33
N GLU A 52 -23.60 0.90 -1.48
CA GLU A 52 -23.43 1.06 -0.02
C GLU A 52 -22.52 -0.03 0.55
N GLU A 53 -22.63 -1.26 0.05
CA GLU A 53 -21.78 -2.37 0.46
C GLU A 53 -20.30 -2.12 0.15
N LYS A 54 -19.97 -1.65 -1.06
CA LYS A 54 -18.58 -1.28 -1.44
C LYS A 54 -18.03 -0.26 -0.46
N TYR A 55 -18.79 0.81 -0.21
CA TYR A 55 -18.35 1.89 0.65
C TYR A 55 -18.24 1.44 2.10
N ASN A 56 -19.22 0.73 2.66
CA ASN A 56 -19.13 0.17 4.01
C ASN A 56 -17.91 -0.75 4.18
N ARG A 57 -17.59 -1.59 3.19
CA ARG A 57 -16.37 -2.43 3.22
C ARG A 57 -15.09 -1.60 3.24
N ILE A 58 -15.01 -0.51 2.46
CA ILE A 58 -13.87 0.40 2.48
C ILE A 58 -13.77 1.12 3.83
N LEU A 59 -14.88 1.65 4.33
CA LEU A 59 -14.97 2.39 5.59
C LEU A 59 -14.64 1.53 6.81
N ALA A 60 -14.98 0.24 6.77
CA ALA A 60 -14.68 -0.71 7.84
C ALA A 60 -13.18 -0.84 8.11
N TYR A 61 -12.30 -0.65 7.11
CA TYR A 61 -10.85 -0.62 7.34
C TYR A 61 -10.40 0.54 8.23
N PHE A 62 -11.22 1.58 8.37
CA PHE A 62 -10.95 2.78 9.16
C PHE A 62 -11.79 2.84 10.44
N ASP A 63 -12.47 1.75 10.80
CA ASP A 63 -13.46 1.69 11.89
C ASP A 63 -14.56 2.76 11.72
N LYS A 64 -15.02 2.94 10.47
CA LYS A 64 -16.09 3.88 10.08
C LYS A 64 -17.22 3.17 9.35
N SER A 65 -18.37 3.83 9.31
CA SER A 65 -19.53 3.46 8.52
C SER A 65 -20.07 4.69 7.77
N LEU A 66 -20.98 4.44 6.82
CA LEU A 66 -21.87 5.50 6.34
C LEU A 66 -22.63 6.11 7.54
N ASP A 67 -22.97 7.38 7.43
CA ASP A 67 -23.55 8.24 8.47
C ASP A 67 -22.58 8.66 9.60
N GLY A 68 -21.30 8.33 9.46
CA GLY A 68 -20.22 8.81 10.34
C GLY A 68 -19.55 10.11 9.85
N SER A 69 -18.30 10.30 10.28
CA SER A 69 -17.39 11.31 9.74
C SER A 69 -16.05 10.67 9.35
N ILE A 70 -15.45 11.14 8.26
CA ILE A 70 -14.11 10.72 7.84
C ILE A 70 -13.13 11.89 7.95
N GLY A 71 -12.14 11.68 8.83
CA GLY A 71 -10.95 12.51 8.99
C GLY A 71 -11.19 14.01 8.83
N LYS A 72 -10.23 14.71 8.24
CA LYS A 72 -10.40 16.11 7.84
C LYS A 72 -10.71 16.14 6.35
N ASN A 73 -11.79 16.83 5.96
CA ASN A 73 -12.13 17.11 4.56
C ASN A 73 -12.37 15.87 3.66
N GLY A 74 -12.91 14.77 4.19
CA GLY A 74 -13.20 13.58 3.35
C GLY A 74 -11.95 12.75 3.03
N TYR A 75 -10.87 12.93 3.79
CA TYR A 75 -9.66 12.14 3.67
C TYR A 75 -9.27 11.51 5.00
N ALA A 76 -8.88 10.25 4.95
CA ALA A 76 -8.22 9.56 6.06
C ALA A 76 -7.07 8.69 5.55
N LYS A 77 -6.01 8.58 6.36
CA LYS A 77 -4.90 7.66 6.14
C LYS A 77 -4.54 6.97 7.45
N ILE A 78 -4.30 5.67 7.38
CA ILE A 78 -3.88 4.84 8.51
C ILE A 78 -2.77 3.88 8.06
N GLY A 79 -1.92 3.46 8.99
CA GLY A 79 -1.08 2.28 8.81
C GLY A 79 -1.91 1.04 9.14
N TYR A 80 -2.06 0.12 8.19
CA TYR A 80 -2.80 -1.12 8.40
C TYR A 80 -1.88 -2.26 8.82
N SER A 81 -0.67 -2.30 8.27
CA SER A 81 0.40 -3.17 8.72
C SER A 81 1.76 -2.51 8.48
N ASN A 82 2.84 -3.19 8.87
CA ASN A 82 4.21 -2.74 8.55
C ASN A 82 4.49 -2.63 7.04
N ARG A 83 3.63 -3.19 6.18
CA ARG A 83 3.80 -3.25 4.73
C ARG A 83 2.67 -2.61 3.95
N ILE A 84 1.56 -2.26 4.60
CA ILE A 84 0.38 -1.74 3.93
C ILE A 84 -0.08 -0.49 4.65
N ASP A 85 -0.09 0.63 3.93
CA ASP A 85 -0.76 1.85 4.33
C ASP A 85 -2.10 1.94 3.57
N LEU A 86 -3.14 2.41 4.25
CA LEU A 86 -4.46 2.61 3.64
C LEU A 86 -4.80 4.09 3.64
N GLY A 87 -5.25 4.59 2.49
CA GLY A 87 -5.87 5.89 2.36
C GLY A 87 -7.28 5.76 1.79
N VAL A 88 -8.16 6.69 2.15
CA VAL A 88 -9.46 6.85 1.50
C VAL A 88 -9.69 8.32 1.20
N TYR A 89 -10.14 8.61 -0.02
CA TYR A 89 -10.51 9.95 -0.48
C TYR A 89 -11.98 9.95 -0.87
N ILE A 90 -12.74 10.93 -0.38
CA ILE A 90 -14.17 11.03 -0.58
C ILE A 90 -14.47 12.38 -1.21
N TYR A 91 -15.04 12.32 -2.41
CA TYR A 91 -15.58 13.46 -3.12
C TYR A 91 -17.07 13.54 -2.82
N TYR A 92 -17.50 14.67 -2.28
CA TYR A 92 -18.90 14.94 -1.98
C TYR A 92 -19.53 15.68 -3.15
N LYS A 93 -20.79 15.36 -3.46
CA LYS A 93 -21.59 16.08 -4.47
C LYS A 93 -21.78 17.54 -4.10
N ASN A 94 -22.03 17.80 -2.81
CA ASN A 94 -22.10 19.15 -2.28
C ASN A 94 -20.84 19.46 -1.43
N PRO A 95 -19.91 20.29 -1.92
CA PRO A 95 -18.68 20.60 -1.19
C PRO A 95 -18.92 21.37 0.11
N ASN A 96 -20.07 22.05 0.25
CA ASN A 96 -20.46 22.79 1.45
C ASN A 96 -21.06 21.88 2.53
N ASN A 97 -21.54 20.69 2.16
CA ASN A 97 -22.07 19.71 3.09
C ASN A 97 -21.25 18.41 3.00
N LYS A 98 -20.30 18.21 3.93
CA LYS A 98 -19.40 17.04 3.94
C LYS A 98 -19.93 15.87 4.77
N THR A 99 -21.25 15.76 4.90
CA THR A 99 -21.86 14.62 5.62
C THR A 99 -21.62 13.33 4.84
N LEU A 100 -21.11 12.31 5.52
CA LEU A 100 -20.75 11.02 4.94
C LEU A 100 -21.98 10.13 4.76
N THR A 101 -22.86 10.48 3.82
CA THR A 101 -24.01 9.63 3.45
C THR A 101 -23.86 9.15 2.02
N PHE A 102 -24.40 7.96 1.71
CA PHE A 102 -24.30 7.38 0.37
C PHE A 102 -24.83 8.33 -0.72
N LYS A 103 -25.94 9.02 -0.44
CA LYS A 103 -26.57 9.99 -1.35
C LYS A 103 -25.67 11.17 -1.70
N ASN A 104 -24.83 11.60 -0.75
CA ASN A 104 -23.96 12.76 -0.88
C ASN A 104 -22.56 12.43 -1.39
N ILE A 105 -22.16 11.15 -1.41
CA ILE A 105 -20.88 10.73 -2.00
C ILE A 105 -21.01 10.76 -3.53
N ASP A 106 -20.14 11.53 -4.16
CA ASP A 106 -19.95 11.50 -5.61
C ASP A 106 -19.03 10.34 -5.99
N LYS A 107 -17.83 10.29 -5.43
CA LYS A 107 -16.84 9.24 -5.64
C LYS A 107 -16.11 8.92 -4.34
N MET A 108 -15.79 7.65 -4.11
CA MET A 108 -14.91 7.21 -3.02
C MET A 108 -13.76 6.42 -3.59
N TYR A 109 -12.55 6.92 -3.36
CA TYR A 109 -11.33 6.30 -3.84
C TYR A 109 -10.57 5.64 -2.68
N PHE A 110 -10.45 4.31 -2.71
CA PHE A 110 -9.66 3.56 -1.75
C PHE A 110 -8.23 3.37 -2.26
N ARG A 111 -7.25 3.86 -1.51
CA ARG A 111 -5.83 3.87 -1.88
C ARG A 111 -4.99 3.04 -0.91
N PRO A 112 -5.04 1.70 -0.98
CA PRO A 112 -3.98 0.87 -0.43
C PRO A 112 -2.63 1.16 -1.10
N ILE A 113 -1.56 1.15 -0.30
CA ILE A 113 -0.18 1.28 -0.75
C ILE A 113 0.61 0.14 -0.12
N TRP A 114 1.33 -0.63 -0.93
CA TRP A 114 2.17 -1.72 -0.46
C TRP A 114 3.65 -1.34 -0.50
N LYS A 115 4.31 -1.40 0.65
CA LYS A 115 5.75 -1.14 0.81
C LYS A 115 6.52 -2.38 0.39
N ASN A 116 7.11 -2.32 -0.81
CA ASN A 116 7.93 -3.40 -1.35
C ASN A 116 9.42 -3.26 -0.95
N TYR A 117 9.80 -2.08 -0.44
CA TYR A 117 11.15 -1.73 -0.03
C TYR A 117 12.20 -1.98 -1.13
N ALA A 118 11.79 -1.94 -2.39
CA ALA A 118 12.71 -1.96 -3.52
C ALA A 118 13.61 -0.72 -3.46
N PRO A 119 14.90 -0.84 -3.81
CA PRO A 119 15.82 0.28 -3.80
C PRO A 119 15.48 1.25 -4.92
N ASN A 120 15.25 2.50 -4.54
CA ASN A 120 15.19 3.62 -5.46
C ASN A 120 16.58 4.28 -5.50
N ILE A 121 17.06 4.53 -6.72
CA ILE A 121 18.31 5.24 -6.98
C ILE A 121 17.97 6.71 -7.18
N TYR A 122 18.61 7.57 -6.40
CA TYR A 122 18.48 9.02 -6.47
C TYR A 122 19.83 9.67 -6.69
N GLY A 123 19.80 10.91 -7.19
CA GLY A 123 20.96 11.79 -7.24
C GLY A 123 21.15 12.38 -8.63
N ASN A 124 22.36 12.86 -8.90
CA ASN A 124 22.70 13.52 -10.14
C ASN A 124 23.97 12.88 -10.71
N GLU A 125 23.82 12.24 -11.87
CA GLU A 125 24.93 11.60 -12.56
C GLU A 125 26.05 12.61 -12.90
N GLY A 126 25.68 13.87 -13.20
CA GLY A 126 26.61 14.93 -13.57
C GLY A 126 27.56 15.38 -12.46
N ASN A 127 27.28 15.06 -11.19
CA ASN A 127 28.20 15.30 -10.08
C ASN A 127 28.56 14.01 -9.29
N MET A 128 28.21 12.84 -9.84
CA MET A 128 28.39 11.52 -9.22
C MET A 128 27.74 11.36 -7.83
N ASP A 129 26.66 12.10 -7.54
CA ASP A 129 25.84 11.86 -6.35
C ASP A 129 24.89 10.69 -6.65
N PHE A 130 25.11 9.55 -5.99
CA PHE A 130 24.24 8.38 -6.06
C PHE A 130 23.81 7.96 -4.65
N ARG A 131 22.50 7.85 -4.44
CA ARG A 131 21.91 7.49 -3.14
C ARG A 131 20.92 6.36 -3.35
N LEU A 132 21.02 5.33 -2.49
CA LEU A 132 20.08 4.22 -2.46
C LEU A 132 19.15 4.38 -1.25
N LYS A 133 17.84 4.39 -1.49
CA LYS A 133 16.84 4.27 -0.42
C LYS A 133 15.94 3.07 -0.67
N PHE A 134 15.70 2.31 0.38
CA PHE A 134 14.79 1.16 0.36
C PHE A 134 13.39 1.62 0.79
N ASP A 135 12.77 2.46 -0.03
CA ASP A 135 11.46 3.07 0.22
C ASP A 135 10.49 2.84 -0.94
N GLY A 136 10.75 1.83 -1.77
CA GLY A 136 9.85 1.43 -2.84
C GLY A 136 8.43 1.10 -2.34
N GLU A 137 7.45 1.60 -3.07
CA GLU A 137 6.02 1.43 -2.80
C GLU A 137 5.26 1.14 -4.10
N ILE A 138 4.17 0.37 -3.98
CA ILE A 138 3.24 0.07 -5.08
C ILE A 138 1.86 0.56 -4.69
N ASP A 139 1.29 1.43 -5.53
CA ASP A 139 -0.07 1.97 -5.42
C ASP A 139 -1.04 1.08 -6.23
N CYS A 140 -2.27 0.90 -5.77
CA CYS A 140 -3.28 0.16 -6.54
C CYS A 140 -3.44 0.64 -7.98
N ARG A 141 -3.21 1.92 -8.28
CA ARG A 141 -3.22 2.48 -9.66
C ARG A 141 -2.36 1.69 -10.64
N SER A 142 -1.21 1.18 -10.19
CA SER A 142 -0.33 0.41 -11.06
C SER A 142 -0.89 -0.97 -11.44
N LEU A 143 -1.93 -1.44 -10.73
CA LEU A 143 -2.53 -2.77 -10.94
C LEU A 143 -3.90 -2.71 -11.63
N VAL A 144 -4.72 -1.73 -11.29
CA VAL A 144 -6.11 -1.65 -11.78
C VAL A 144 -6.36 -0.47 -12.71
N GLY A 145 -5.34 0.35 -12.99
CA GLY A 145 -5.45 1.49 -13.90
C GLY A 145 -6.08 2.71 -13.23
N GLU A 146 -6.81 3.50 -14.02
CA GLU A 146 -7.54 4.66 -13.51
C GLU A 146 -8.63 4.21 -12.54
N LEU A 147 -8.71 4.90 -11.40
CA LEU A 147 -9.52 4.47 -10.27
C LEU A 147 -10.80 5.28 -10.24
N ASP A 148 -11.79 4.79 -10.97
CA ASP A 148 -13.14 5.31 -10.93
C ASP A 148 -13.82 4.82 -9.64
N GLY A 149 -13.89 5.70 -8.65
CA GLY A 149 -14.56 5.47 -7.36
C GLY A 149 -16.06 5.25 -7.47
#